data_AF-A0A930MHU0-F1
#
_entry.id   AF-A0A930MHU0-F1
#
_cell.length_a   1.000
_cell.length_b   1.000
_cell.length_c   1.000
_cell.angle_alpha   90.00
_cell.angle_beta   90.00
_cell.angle_gamma   90.00
#
_symmetry.space_group_name_H-M   'P 1'
#
loop_
_entity.id
_entity.type
_entity.pdbx_description
1 polymer ?
#
loop_
_entity_poly.entity_id
_entity_poly.type
_entity_poly.pdbx_seq_one_letter_code
_entity_poly.pdbx_strand_id
1 'polypeptide(L)'
;MKIFQKCKEPRTLLVFVIVLAACSFGGLAILSQVSANPAFCVSCHNMQPEYDSYAQGNLLAKQHADAGVTCHDCHEPTLLQQMNEGWLFVTGNYENPMPKYGYTNEQCLSCHTFEGIKQATARYGKENPHDPVHLAGNENPQNCADCHSMHHPQSAKKCSTCHPVSWKLDSSWEK
;
A
#
# COMPACT_ATOMS: atom_id res chain seq x y z
N MET A 1 41.62 -33.18 5.94
CA MET A 1 41.80 -32.99 7.41
C MET A 1 42.39 -31.63 7.82
N LYS A 2 43.46 -31.10 7.19
CA LYS A 2 44.09 -29.81 7.60
C LYS A 2 43.20 -28.57 7.43
N ILE A 3 42.30 -28.56 6.44
CA ILE A 3 41.35 -27.45 6.21
C ILE A 3 40.37 -27.32 7.40
N PHE A 4 39.87 -28.45 7.91
CA PHE A 4 38.96 -28.48 9.07
C PHE A 4 39.63 -28.06 10.38
N GLN A 5 40.95 -28.27 10.54
CA GLN A 5 41.69 -27.75 11.71
C GLN A 5 41.89 -26.24 11.64
N LYS A 6 42.13 -25.69 10.43
CA LYS A 6 42.32 -24.25 10.22
C LYS A 6 41.02 -23.44 10.42
N CYS A 7 39.86 -24.07 10.22
CA CYS A 7 38.54 -23.50 10.54
C CYS A 7 38.25 -23.39 12.06
N LYS A 8 39.01 -24.09 12.92
CA LYS A 8 38.85 -24.01 14.39
C LYS A 8 39.74 -22.95 15.05
N GLU A 9 40.65 -22.34 14.29
CA GLU A 9 41.49 -21.25 14.79
C GLU A 9 40.62 -20.03 15.15
N PRO A 10 40.79 -19.41 16.33
CA PRO A 10 39.96 -18.28 16.77
C PRO A 10 39.95 -17.13 15.76
N ARG A 11 41.06 -16.92 15.05
CA ARG A 11 41.18 -15.89 13.99
C ARG A 11 40.35 -16.23 12.76
N THR A 12 40.32 -17.48 12.33
CA THR A 12 39.50 -17.91 11.19
C THR A 12 38.02 -17.83 11.53
N LEU A 13 37.63 -18.21 12.75
CA LEU A 13 36.27 -18.05 13.25
C LEU A 13 35.85 -16.58 13.32
N LEU A 14 36.74 -15.70 13.83
CA LEU A 14 36.50 -14.27 13.88
C LEU A 14 36.29 -13.67 12.49
N VAL A 15 37.14 -14.02 11.51
CA VAL A 15 36.97 -13.56 10.12
C VAL A 15 35.65 -14.05 9.53
N PHE A 16 35.26 -15.31 9.77
CA PHE A 16 33.97 -15.82 9.33
C PHE A 16 32.78 -15.06 9.94
N VAL A 17 32.83 -14.77 11.24
CA VAL A 17 31.79 -14.00 11.92
C VAL A 17 31.72 -12.58 11.37
N ILE A 18 32.86 -11.92 11.13
CA ILE A 18 32.90 -10.57 10.54
C ILE A 18 32.31 -10.56 9.13
N VAL A 19 32.67 -11.53 8.30
CA VAL A 19 32.13 -11.65 6.93
C VAL A 19 30.62 -11.90 6.96
N LEU A 20 30.15 -12.83 7.80
CA LEU A 20 28.72 -13.11 7.96
C LEU A 20 27.95 -11.88 8.47
N ALA A 21 28.51 -11.15 9.44
CA ALA A 21 27.93 -9.91 9.93
C ALA A 21 27.87 -8.85 8.83
N ALA A 22 28.97 -8.64 8.09
CA ALA A 22 29.02 -7.68 6.99
C ALA A 22 28.03 -8.02 5.87
N CYS A 23 27.92 -9.31 5.48
CA CYS A 23 26.93 -9.75 4.49
C CYS A 23 25.50 -9.58 4.99
N SER A 24 25.23 -9.88 6.27
CA SER A 24 23.89 -9.74 6.84
C SER A 24 23.47 -8.28 6.96
N PHE A 25 24.29 -7.44 7.59
CA PHE A 25 24.00 -6.02 7.77
C PHE A 25 24.02 -5.25 6.44
N GLY A 26 24.98 -5.54 5.56
CA GLY A 26 25.04 -4.95 4.22
C GLY A 26 23.85 -5.36 3.37
N GLY A 27 23.47 -6.64 3.39
CA GLY A 27 22.30 -7.15 2.67
C GLY A 27 21.00 -6.51 3.13
N LEU A 28 20.80 -6.36 4.45
CA LEU A 28 19.60 -5.71 5.00
C LEU A 28 19.51 -4.24 4.62
N ALA A 29 20.63 -3.51 4.68
CA ALA A 29 20.68 -2.09 4.30
C ALA A 29 20.39 -1.87 2.81
N ILE A 30 20.89 -2.76 1.95
CA ILE A 30 20.59 -2.75 0.51
C ILE A 30 19.11 -3.05 0.30
N LEU A 31 18.58 -4.11 0.94
CA LEU A 31 17.17 -4.50 0.81
C LEU A 31 16.23 -3.35 1.19
N SER A 32 16.53 -2.65 2.29
CA SER A 32 15.76 -1.48 2.73
C SER A 32 15.78 -0.32 1.72
N GLN A 33 16.88 -0.14 0.99
CA GLN A 33 16.97 0.93 -0.01
C GLN A 33 16.23 0.56 -1.30
N VAL A 34 16.35 -0.68 -1.75
CA VAL A 34 15.66 -1.12 -2.96
C VAL A 34 14.15 -1.24 -2.74
N SER A 35 13.72 -1.64 -1.54
CA SER A 35 12.30 -1.73 -1.20
C SER A 35 11.60 -0.37 -1.08
N ALA A 36 12.35 0.73 -1.01
CA ALA A 36 11.79 2.08 -1.09
C ALA A 36 11.35 2.46 -2.52
N ASN A 37 11.76 1.71 -3.54
CA ASN A 37 11.33 1.93 -4.92
C ASN A 37 10.08 1.09 -5.24
N PRO A 38 8.91 1.69 -5.54
CA PRO A 38 7.68 0.97 -5.90
C PRO A 38 7.86 -0.08 -7.01
N ALA A 39 8.75 0.16 -7.97
CA ALA A 39 9.01 -0.78 -9.07
C ALA A 39 9.69 -2.07 -8.61
N PHE A 40 10.33 -2.08 -7.45
CA PHE A 40 10.96 -3.28 -6.90
C PHE A 40 9.92 -4.30 -6.42
N CYS A 41 8.78 -3.83 -5.92
CA CYS A 41 7.78 -4.68 -5.29
C CYS A 41 7.23 -5.76 -6.25
N VAL A 42 6.99 -5.41 -7.52
CA VAL A 42 6.50 -6.35 -8.56
C VAL A 42 7.53 -7.41 -8.99
N SER A 43 8.79 -7.27 -8.60
CA SER A 43 9.81 -8.28 -8.89
C SER A 43 9.74 -9.49 -7.95
N CYS A 44 9.11 -9.31 -6.78
CA CYS A 44 9.04 -10.31 -5.72
C CYS A 44 7.61 -10.60 -5.25
N HIS A 45 6.64 -9.73 -5.53
CA HIS A 45 5.26 -9.83 -5.04
C HIS A 45 4.26 -9.77 -6.19
N ASN A 46 3.13 -10.47 -6.05
CA ASN A 46 2.08 -10.54 -7.07
C ASN A 46 1.23 -9.25 -7.16
N MET A 47 1.81 -8.11 -7.53
CA MET A 47 1.12 -6.81 -7.52
C MET A 47 1.28 -6.01 -8.80
N GLN A 48 1.51 -6.68 -9.93
CA GLN A 48 1.70 -5.99 -11.21
C GLN A 48 0.52 -5.07 -11.57
N PRO A 49 -0.75 -5.49 -11.46
CA PRO A 49 -1.87 -4.61 -11.77
C PRO A 49 -1.92 -3.34 -10.89
N GLU A 50 -1.61 -3.49 -9.61
CA GLU A 50 -1.60 -2.40 -8.62
C GLU A 50 -0.46 -1.42 -8.92
N TYR A 51 0.74 -1.92 -9.22
CA TYR A 51 1.85 -1.10 -9.67
C TYR A 51 1.54 -0.37 -10.98
N ASP A 52 0.90 -1.04 -11.93
CA ASP A 52 0.50 -0.40 -13.19
C ASP A 52 -0.47 0.76 -12.91
N SER A 53 -1.49 0.57 -12.07
CA SER A 53 -2.40 1.67 -11.68
C SER A 53 -1.74 2.80 -10.89
N TYR A 54 -0.61 2.53 -10.24
CA TYR A 54 0.22 3.52 -9.56
C TYR A 54 1.11 4.29 -10.54
N ALA A 55 1.71 3.60 -11.51
CA ALA A 55 2.64 4.19 -12.47
C ALA A 55 1.95 4.93 -13.62
N GLN A 56 0.72 4.52 -13.98
CA GLN A 56 -0.01 5.04 -15.13
C GLN A 56 -1.52 5.15 -14.89
N GLY A 57 -2.22 5.80 -15.83
CA GLY A 57 -3.67 5.96 -15.80
C GLY A 57 -4.13 7.18 -15.01
N ASN A 58 -5.33 7.10 -14.44
CA ASN A 58 -6.01 8.21 -13.78
C ASN A 58 -6.67 7.82 -12.45
N LEU A 59 -6.39 6.61 -11.96
CA LEU A 59 -6.90 6.14 -10.67
C LEU A 59 -6.21 6.89 -9.53
N LEU A 60 -6.77 6.81 -8.32
CA LEU A 60 -6.24 7.53 -7.16
C LEU A 60 -4.79 7.12 -6.85
N ALA A 61 -4.38 5.88 -7.11
CA ALA A 61 -2.99 5.44 -6.95
C ALA A 61 -2.01 6.29 -7.78
N LYS A 62 -2.32 6.58 -9.04
CA LYS A 62 -1.50 7.46 -9.89
C LYS A 62 -1.45 8.89 -9.37
N GLN A 63 -2.57 9.40 -8.86
CA GLN A 63 -2.61 10.75 -8.29
C GLN A 63 -1.73 10.87 -7.03
N HIS A 64 -1.69 9.82 -6.21
CA HIS A 64 -0.80 9.74 -5.06
C HIS A 64 0.67 9.58 -5.48
N ALA A 65 0.94 8.78 -6.52
CA ALA A 65 2.27 8.68 -7.12
C ALA A 65 2.80 10.04 -7.59
N ASP A 66 1.96 10.83 -8.27
CA ASP A 66 2.30 12.18 -8.74
C ASP A 66 2.53 13.17 -7.60
N ALA A 67 1.92 12.93 -6.44
CA ALA A 67 2.16 13.69 -5.22
C ALA A 67 3.40 13.21 -4.44
N GLY A 68 4.14 12.21 -4.94
CA GLY A 68 5.34 11.67 -4.31
C GLY A 68 5.07 10.66 -3.20
N VAL A 69 3.83 10.16 -3.06
CA VAL A 69 3.47 9.10 -2.13
C VAL A 69 3.90 7.75 -2.72
N THR A 70 4.52 6.92 -1.90
CA THR A 70 5.05 5.59 -2.24
C THR A 70 4.19 4.47 -1.64
N CYS A 71 4.45 3.22 -2.04
CA CYS A 71 3.69 2.07 -1.54
C CYS A 71 3.68 2.00 0.00
N HIS A 72 4.84 2.22 0.63
CA HIS A 72 5.01 2.05 2.07
C HIS A 72 4.41 3.18 2.90
N ASP A 73 4.04 4.30 2.29
CA ASP A 73 3.34 5.37 2.99
C ASP A 73 1.89 4.97 3.35
N CYS A 74 1.37 3.90 2.76
CA CYS A 74 0.05 3.32 3.09
C CYS A 74 0.12 1.82 3.41
N HIS A 75 1.01 1.07 2.76
CA HIS A 75 1.23 -0.36 3.00
C HIS A 75 2.42 -0.59 3.91
N GLU A 76 2.18 -0.87 5.19
CA GLU A 76 3.23 -1.19 6.16
C GLU A 76 3.19 -2.69 6.54
N PRO A 77 3.51 -3.62 5.62
CA PRO A 77 3.49 -5.05 5.93
C PRO A 77 4.62 -5.39 6.90
N THR A 78 4.33 -6.30 7.82
CA THR A 78 5.37 -6.85 8.70
C THR A 78 6.44 -7.59 7.87
N LEU A 79 7.65 -7.70 8.40
CA LEU A 79 8.73 -8.43 7.72
C LEU A 79 8.33 -9.88 7.37
N LEU A 80 7.65 -10.57 8.30
CA LEU A 80 7.18 -11.93 8.07
C LEU A 80 6.12 -12.00 6.96
N GLN A 81 5.25 -11.01 6.87
CA GLN A 81 4.27 -10.91 5.79
C GLN A 81 4.97 -10.75 4.43
N GLN A 82 5.93 -9.82 4.31
CA GLN A 82 6.70 -9.64 3.08
C GLN A 82 7.45 -10.93 2.69
N MET A 83 8.08 -11.60 3.65
CA MET A 83 8.76 -12.88 3.39
C MET A 83 7.80 -13.96 2.89
N ASN A 84 6.60 -14.04 3.47
CA ASN A 84 5.57 -14.98 3.03
C ASN A 84 5.09 -14.66 1.61
N GLU A 85 4.77 -13.40 1.32
CA GLU A 85 4.34 -12.97 -0.02
C GLU A 85 5.41 -13.29 -1.09
N GLY A 86 6.69 -13.05 -0.78
CA GLY A 86 7.79 -13.43 -1.66
C GLY A 86 7.91 -14.93 -1.88
N TRP A 87 7.70 -15.73 -0.83
CA TRP A 87 7.66 -17.19 -0.93
C TRP A 87 6.49 -17.68 -1.80
N LEU A 88 5.29 -17.13 -1.59
CA LEU A 88 4.12 -17.47 -2.39
C LEU A 88 4.33 -17.11 -3.86
N PHE A 89 4.92 -15.95 -4.15
CA PHE A 89 5.27 -15.52 -5.50
C PHE A 89 6.21 -16.51 -6.20
N VAL A 90 7.34 -16.86 -5.57
CA VAL A 90 8.33 -17.80 -6.14
C VAL A 90 7.75 -19.20 -6.34
N THR A 91 6.88 -19.64 -5.44
CA THR A 91 6.24 -20.97 -5.53
C THR A 91 5.00 -20.99 -6.44
N GLY A 92 4.51 -19.82 -6.88
CA GLY A 92 3.27 -19.68 -7.64
C GLY A 92 1.98 -19.91 -6.84
N ASN A 93 2.07 -20.02 -5.51
CA ASN A 93 0.95 -20.33 -4.62
C ASN A 93 0.25 -19.06 -4.10
N TYR A 94 -0.06 -18.10 -4.97
CA TYR A 94 -0.74 -16.85 -4.59
C TYR A 94 -2.12 -16.73 -5.23
N GLU A 95 -2.97 -15.88 -4.66
CA GLU A 95 -4.29 -15.56 -5.22
C GLU A 95 -4.18 -14.51 -6.34
N ASN A 96 -4.94 -14.71 -7.41
CA ASN A 96 -5.04 -13.79 -8.53
C ASN A 96 -6.50 -13.73 -9.06
N PRO A 97 -7.19 -12.58 -9.00
CA PRO A 97 -6.70 -11.28 -8.52
C PRO A 97 -6.40 -11.30 -7.02
N MET A 98 -5.52 -10.39 -6.58
CA MET A 98 -5.16 -10.26 -5.18
C MET A 98 -6.40 -9.93 -4.32
N PRO A 99 -6.47 -10.44 -3.07
CA PRO A 99 -7.42 -9.96 -2.09
C PRO A 99 -7.29 -8.45 -1.89
N LYS A 100 -8.43 -7.76 -1.79
CA LYS A 100 -8.43 -6.34 -1.45
C LYS A 100 -8.12 -6.17 0.03
N TYR A 101 -7.12 -5.36 0.34
CA TYR A 101 -6.86 -4.90 1.70
C TYR A 101 -7.77 -3.72 2.04
N GLY A 102 -8.34 -3.74 3.24
CA GLY A 102 -9.05 -2.60 3.79
C GLY A 102 -8.08 -1.59 4.40
N TYR A 103 -8.40 -0.31 4.27
CA TYR A 103 -7.70 0.78 4.96
C TYR A 103 -8.61 1.40 6.00
N THR A 104 -8.03 2.02 7.02
CA THR A 104 -8.79 2.78 8.01
C THR A 104 -8.83 4.27 7.64
N ASN A 105 -9.83 4.99 8.16
CA ASN A 105 -9.91 6.44 7.97
C ASN A 105 -8.67 7.14 8.54
N GLU A 106 -8.13 6.65 9.65
CA GLU A 106 -6.96 7.23 10.31
C GLU A 106 -5.74 7.24 9.38
N GLN A 107 -5.54 6.20 8.56
CA GLN A 107 -4.46 6.16 7.59
C GLN A 107 -4.61 7.27 6.54
N CYS A 108 -5.81 7.44 5.99
CA CYS A 108 -6.10 8.51 5.03
C CYS A 108 -5.96 9.90 5.67
N LEU A 109 -6.49 10.05 6.89
CA LEU A 109 -6.53 11.31 7.62
C LEU A 109 -5.17 11.74 8.18
N SER A 110 -4.16 10.87 8.16
CA SER A 110 -2.77 11.21 8.51
C SER A 110 -2.18 12.28 7.57
N CYS A 111 -2.64 12.31 6.30
CA CYS A 111 -2.25 13.30 5.30
C CYS A 111 -3.41 14.21 4.87
N HIS A 112 -4.65 13.72 4.90
CA HIS A 112 -5.83 14.47 4.47
C HIS A 112 -6.64 15.01 5.65
N THR A 113 -6.63 16.32 5.87
CA THR A 113 -7.50 16.89 6.90
C THR A 113 -8.97 16.82 6.47
N PHE A 114 -9.86 16.42 7.39
CA PHE A 114 -11.28 16.30 7.07
C PHE A 114 -11.90 17.63 6.62
N GLU A 115 -11.51 18.74 7.26
CA GLU A 115 -11.93 20.08 6.84
C GLU A 115 -11.41 20.44 5.44
N GLY A 116 -10.17 20.06 5.11
CA GLY A 116 -9.62 20.26 3.76
C GLY A 116 -10.38 19.49 2.70
N ILE A 117 -10.73 18.22 2.99
CA ILE A 117 -11.56 17.38 2.11
C ILE A 117 -12.94 18.01 1.91
N LYS A 118 -13.60 18.43 2.99
CA LYS A 118 -14.91 19.07 2.94
C LYS A 118 -14.89 20.35 2.12
N GLN A 119 -13.85 21.18 2.27
CA GLN A 119 -13.67 22.39 1.49
C GLN A 119 -13.44 22.09 0.00
N ALA A 120 -12.58 21.13 -0.33
CA ALA A 120 -12.30 20.73 -1.71
C ALA A 120 -13.54 20.17 -2.43
N THR A 121 -14.50 19.62 -1.67
CA THR A 121 -15.73 19.02 -2.18
C THR A 121 -16.97 19.90 -2.00
N ALA A 122 -16.81 21.13 -1.50
CA ALA A 122 -17.91 22.05 -1.21
C ALA A 122 -18.83 22.36 -2.42
N ARG A 123 -18.32 22.19 -3.64
CA ARG A 123 -19.10 22.34 -4.89
C ARG A 123 -20.34 21.43 -4.97
N TYR A 124 -20.37 20.32 -4.22
CA TYR A 124 -21.51 19.41 -4.16
C TYR A 124 -22.60 19.88 -3.19
N GLY A 125 -22.37 20.97 -2.45
CA GLY A 125 -23.37 21.59 -1.58
C GLY A 125 -24.00 20.60 -0.59
N LYS A 126 -25.34 20.48 -0.66
CA LYS A 126 -26.11 19.57 0.22
C LYS A 126 -25.87 18.09 -0.07
N GLU A 127 -25.33 17.74 -1.24
CA GLU A 127 -25.00 16.37 -1.60
C GLU A 127 -23.55 16.00 -1.28
N ASN A 128 -22.80 16.85 -0.57
CA ASN A 128 -21.43 16.54 -0.20
C ASN A 128 -21.40 15.37 0.81
N PRO A 129 -20.78 14.22 0.48
CA PRO A 129 -20.74 13.08 1.39
C PRO A 129 -19.79 13.30 2.57
N HIS A 130 -18.87 14.26 2.48
CA HIS A 130 -17.90 14.60 3.54
C HIS A 130 -18.53 15.50 4.61
N ASP A 131 -19.57 14.98 5.23
CA ASP A 131 -20.26 15.57 6.37
C ASP A 131 -19.98 14.74 7.63
N PRO A 132 -19.80 15.35 8.81
CA PRO A 132 -19.63 14.63 10.06
C PRO A 132 -20.68 13.53 10.30
N VAL A 133 -21.91 13.69 9.81
CA VAL A 133 -22.97 12.67 9.95
C VAL A 133 -22.64 11.33 9.26
N HIS A 134 -21.77 11.33 8.24
CA HIS A 134 -21.34 10.12 7.56
C HIS A 134 -20.10 9.48 8.19
N LEU A 135 -19.36 10.20 9.05
CA LEU A 135 -18.14 9.69 9.69
C LEU A 135 -18.24 9.48 11.21
N ALA A 136 -19.11 10.22 11.91
CA ALA A 136 -19.18 10.24 13.36
C ALA A 136 -20.62 10.36 13.88
N GLY A 137 -20.97 9.52 14.87
CA GLY A 137 -22.25 9.62 15.62
C GLY A 137 -23.44 8.88 15.02
N ASN A 138 -23.24 8.05 13.98
CA ASN A 138 -24.25 7.15 13.45
C ASN A 138 -23.90 5.68 13.81
N GLU A 139 -24.84 4.76 13.61
CA GLU A 139 -24.66 3.33 13.90
C GLU A 139 -23.68 2.63 12.92
N ASN A 140 -23.32 3.28 11.80
CA ASN A 140 -22.51 2.73 10.70
C ASN A 140 -21.65 3.80 10.01
N PRO A 141 -20.51 4.23 10.62
CA PRO A 141 -19.65 5.26 10.03
C PRO A 141 -19.06 4.75 8.72
N GLN A 142 -19.08 5.59 7.68
CA GLN A 142 -18.52 5.24 6.38
C GLN A 142 -16.99 5.32 6.43
N ASN A 143 -16.34 4.35 5.81
CA ASN A 143 -14.89 4.39 5.61
C ASN A 143 -14.58 5.08 4.28
N CYS A 144 -13.49 5.86 4.20
CA CYS A 144 -12.98 6.42 2.96
C CYS A 144 -12.88 5.35 1.87
N ALA A 145 -12.35 4.18 2.23
CA ALA A 145 -12.13 3.04 1.33
C ALA A 145 -13.44 2.39 0.81
N ASP A 146 -14.59 2.68 1.41
CA ASP A 146 -15.88 2.18 0.92
C ASP A 146 -16.30 2.83 -0.40
N CYS A 147 -15.82 4.06 -0.65
CA CYS A 147 -16.15 4.84 -1.84
C CYS A 147 -14.91 5.05 -2.71
N HIS A 148 -13.78 5.36 -2.07
CA HIS A 148 -12.52 5.68 -2.72
C HIS A 148 -11.62 4.46 -2.80
N SER A 149 -11.36 3.95 -4.00
CA SER A 149 -10.39 2.90 -4.23
C SER A 149 -9.12 3.46 -4.88
N MET A 150 -7.96 3.03 -4.38
CA MET A 150 -6.65 3.47 -4.88
C MET A 150 -6.33 2.84 -6.25
N HIS A 151 -6.37 1.51 -6.29
CA HIS A 151 -5.95 0.72 -7.44
C HIS A 151 -7.11 0.30 -8.36
N HIS A 152 -8.34 0.64 -8.01
CA HIS A 152 -9.53 0.30 -8.79
C HIS A 152 -10.41 1.54 -9.00
N PRO A 153 -11.37 1.49 -9.93
CA PRO A 153 -12.37 2.54 -10.03
C PRO A 153 -13.10 2.76 -8.70
N GLN A 154 -13.31 4.02 -8.37
CA GLN A 154 -14.07 4.47 -7.19
C GLN A 154 -15.55 4.15 -7.39
N SER A 155 -16.33 3.94 -6.33
CA SER A 155 -17.75 3.57 -6.48
C SER A 155 -18.66 4.45 -5.64
N ALA A 156 -19.60 5.12 -6.31
CA ALA A 156 -20.69 5.86 -5.66
C ALA A 156 -21.91 4.97 -5.38
N LYS A 157 -21.88 3.71 -5.82
CA LYS A 157 -23.05 2.80 -5.79
C LYS A 157 -23.56 2.60 -4.37
N LYS A 158 -22.66 2.33 -3.42
CA LYS A 158 -23.02 2.15 -1.99
C LYS A 158 -23.73 3.39 -1.44
N CYS A 159 -23.28 4.60 -1.76
CA CYS A 159 -23.88 5.85 -1.27
C CYS A 159 -25.27 6.11 -1.86
N SER A 160 -25.41 5.85 -3.18
CA SER A 160 -26.68 6.04 -3.89
C SER A 160 -27.80 5.09 -3.43
N THR A 161 -27.48 4.08 -2.60
CA THR A 161 -28.49 3.19 -2.01
C THR A 161 -29.36 3.88 -0.96
N CYS A 162 -28.83 4.89 -0.26
CA CYS A 162 -29.55 5.59 0.80
C CYS A 162 -30.29 6.82 0.27
N HIS A 163 -29.62 7.62 -0.58
CA HIS A 163 -30.22 8.80 -1.19
C HIS A 163 -29.66 9.02 -2.61
N PRO A 164 -30.45 9.58 -3.54
CA PRO A 164 -29.93 9.95 -4.85
C PRO A 164 -28.88 11.04 -4.74
N VAL A 165 -27.93 11.02 -5.67
CA VAL A 165 -26.89 12.05 -5.83
C VAL A 165 -26.78 12.39 -7.31
N SER A 166 -26.46 13.64 -7.62
CA SER A 166 -26.36 14.17 -8.98
C SER A 166 -24.91 14.49 -9.38
N TRP A 167 -23.95 13.77 -8.79
CA TRP A 167 -22.53 13.99 -8.99
C TRP A 167 -22.09 13.75 -10.43
N LYS A 168 -21.25 14.65 -10.95
CA LYS A 168 -20.53 14.46 -12.20
C LYS A 168 -19.22 13.72 -11.91
N LEU A 169 -19.23 12.41 -12.14
CA LEU A 169 -18.07 11.55 -11.93
C LEU A 169 -17.24 11.42 -13.20
N ASP A 170 -15.93 11.46 -13.06
CA ASP A 170 -14.99 11.24 -14.16
C ASP A 170 -14.76 9.73 -14.41
N SER A 171 -13.87 9.40 -15.34
CA SER A 171 -13.57 8.02 -15.73
C SER A 171 -12.84 7.17 -14.68
N SER A 172 -12.39 7.76 -13.56
CA SER A 172 -11.83 7.01 -12.43
C SER A 172 -12.90 6.42 -11.52
N TRP A 173 -14.18 6.64 -11.81
CA TRP A 173 -15.32 6.08 -11.10
C TRP A 173 -16.02 5.00 -11.91
N GLU A 174 -16.55 4.00 -11.21
CA GLU A 174 -17.51 3.06 -11.75
C GLU A 174 -18.75 3.82 -12.22
N LYS A 175 -19.15 3.54 -13.46
CA LYS A 175 -20.44 3.95 -14.00
C LYS A 175 -21.54 2.95 -13.59
#